data_AF-A0A838GMM7-F1
#
_entry.id   AF-A0A838GMM7-F1
#
_cell.length_a   1.000
_cell.length_b   1.000
_cell.length_c   1.000
_cell.angle_alpha   90.00
_cell.angle_beta   90.00
_cell.angle_gamma   90.00
#
_symmetry.space_group_name_H-M   'P 1'
#
loop_
_entity.id
_entity.type
_entity.pdbx_description
1 polymer ?
#
loop_
_entity_poly.entity_id
_entity_poly.type
_entity_poly.pdbx_seq_one_letter_code
_entity_poly.pdbx_strand_id
1 'polypeptide(L)'
;MAASRSTRTKSNPTSTDRVSFAKIREPLEVPNLLALQTDSFDWLLGNDDWRSRVEALRAAGRDDIPAKSGLEEIFEEISPIEDFSGSMSLTFRDHRFEPAKNSMEECKEKDFTYSAPLFVTAEFTNNETGEIKSQTVFMGDFPLMTPKGTFIINGTERVVVSQLVRSPGVYFDSAIDKTSDRDVYTTKVIPSRGAWLEFEVDKKDLVGVRLDRKRKQNVTVLLKALGMDSATILEQFGQYESMRQTLEKDHTTGQDDALLDIYRKLRPGEPPTREAAQTLLENYYFNPKRYDLAKVGRYKVNKKLGRTAKYDQTVLDLDDIVATIRYLVALHAGEREIAAANDPDRMLGLETDDIDHFGNRRLRAVGELIQNQVRTGLARMERVVRERMTTQDVEAITPQTLINIRPVVASIKEFFGTSQLSQFMDQTNPLAGLTHKRRLSALGPGGLSRERAGFEVRDVHSSHYGRMCPIETPEGPNIGLIGSLSTYGRINAFGFVETPYRKVTKGRVTDQIDYLTADEEDLHVIAQANAPLTDDGRFA
;
A
#
# COMPACT_ATOMS: atom_id res chain seq x y z
N MET A 1 1.47 -58.07 -15.39
CA MET A 1 2.59 -57.16 -15.64
C MET A 1 2.18 -56.21 -16.75
N ALA A 2 1.51 -55.11 -16.41
CA ALA A 2 1.09 -54.09 -17.38
C ALA A 2 1.48 -52.73 -16.80
N ALA A 3 2.53 -52.14 -17.37
CA ALA A 3 3.00 -50.82 -16.99
C ALA A 3 1.95 -49.79 -17.43
N SER A 4 1.33 -49.13 -16.44
CA SER A 4 0.49 -47.94 -16.64
C SER A 4 1.33 -46.83 -17.27
N ARG A 5 0.95 -46.40 -18.48
CA ARG A 5 1.53 -45.25 -19.18
C ARG A 5 1.18 -43.98 -18.40
N SER A 6 2.15 -43.41 -17.72
CA SER A 6 2.11 -42.02 -17.27
C SER A 6 2.02 -41.11 -18.50
N THR A 7 1.01 -40.23 -18.49
CA THR A 7 0.78 -39.17 -19.47
C THR A 7 2.00 -38.24 -19.56
N ARG A 8 2.70 -38.27 -20.70
CA ARG A 8 3.72 -37.28 -21.07
C ARG A 8 3.05 -35.90 -21.23
N THR A 9 3.26 -35.01 -20.27
CA THR A 9 3.15 -33.56 -20.48
C THR A 9 4.15 -33.15 -21.55
N LYS A 10 3.74 -32.25 -22.45
CA LYS A 10 4.51 -31.82 -23.62
C LYS A 10 5.88 -31.29 -23.18
N SER A 11 6.93 -32.07 -23.44
CA SER A 11 8.31 -31.67 -23.20
C SER A 11 8.69 -30.53 -24.14
N ASN A 12 9.25 -29.45 -23.59
CA ASN A 12 9.97 -28.43 -24.36
C ASN A 12 11.01 -29.13 -25.26
N PRO A 13 11.13 -28.78 -26.55
CA PRO A 13 11.94 -29.51 -27.52
C PRO A 13 13.47 -29.46 -27.26
N THR A 14 13.92 -28.77 -26.20
CA THR A 14 15.32 -28.58 -25.82
C THR A 14 15.70 -29.20 -24.47
N SER A 15 14.77 -29.79 -23.71
CA SER A 15 15.10 -30.42 -22.44
C SER A 15 15.71 -31.79 -22.66
N THR A 16 16.95 -31.99 -22.22
CA THR A 16 17.54 -33.34 -22.12
C THR A 16 16.68 -34.20 -21.19
N ASP A 17 16.49 -35.48 -21.54
CA ASP A 17 15.71 -36.44 -20.74
C ASP A 17 16.38 -36.67 -19.38
N ARG A 18 16.05 -35.84 -18.39
CA ARG A 18 16.55 -35.93 -17.01
C ARG A 18 15.60 -36.82 -16.20
N VAL A 19 16.14 -37.92 -15.67
CA VAL A 19 15.38 -38.82 -14.79
C VAL A 19 15.15 -38.15 -13.43
N SER A 20 13.90 -38.17 -12.96
CA SER A 20 13.49 -37.65 -11.65
C SER A 20 13.18 -38.77 -10.66
N PHE A 21 13.55 -38.59 -9.39
CA PHE A 21 13.21 -39.48 -8.28
C PHE A 21 11.93 -39.04 -7.53
N ALA A 22 11.15 -38.13 -8.11
CA ALA A 22 9.94 -37.60 -7.50
C ALA A 22 8.94 -38.73 -7.18
N LYS A 23 8.57 -38.83 -5.90
CA LYS A 23 7.49 -39.71 -5.42
C LYS A 23 6.14 -39.00 -5.36
N ILE A 24 6.16 -37.67 -5.27
CA ILE A 24 4.98 -36.82 -5.17
C ILE A 24 4.75 -36.22 -6.56
N ARG A 25 3.52 -36.32 -7.05
CA ARG A 25 3.10 -35.64 -8.29
C ARG A 25 2.96 -34.15 -8.02
N GLU A 26 3.61 -33.32 -8.84
CA GLU A 26 3.42 -31.87 -8.84
C GLU A 26 2.12 -31.52 -9.60
N PRO A 27 1.13 -30.89 -8.93
CA PRO A 27 -0.16 -30.57 -9.53
C PRO A 27 -0.18 -29.19 -10.20
N LEU A 28 0.79 -28.32 -9.87
CA LEU A 28 0.94 -26.96 -10.38
C LEU A 28 2.36 -26.79 -10.91
N GLU A 29 2.48 -26.22 -12.11
CA GLU A 29 3.79 -25.87 -12.68
C GLU A 29 4.34 -24.58 -12.07
N VAL A 30 5.66 -24.44 -12.05
CA VAL A 30 6.34 -23.23 -11.56
C VAL A 30 5.87 -22.01 -12.36
N PRO A 31 5.39 -20.93 -11.71
CA PRO A 31 4.90 -19.75 -12.40
C PRO A 31 6.04 -18.98 -13.08
N ASN A 32 5.70 -17.99 -13.91
CA ASN A 32 6.69 -17.06 -14.46
C ASN A 32 7.45 -16.35 -13.32
N LEU A 33 8.72 -16.66 -13.17
CA LEU A 33 9.54 -16.14 -12.08
C LEU A 33 9.83 -14.63 -12.20
N LEU A 34 9.58 -14.02 -13.35
CA LEU A 34 9.69 -12.57 -13.58
C LEU A 34 8.35 -11.82 -13.41
N ALA A 35 7.25 -12.52 -13.12
CA ALA A 35 5.92 -11.94 -12.97
C ALA A 35 5.88 -10.77 -11.97
N LEU A 36 6.62 -10.89 -10.84
CA LEU A 36 6.71 -9.83 -9.83
C LEU A 36 7.15 -8.48 -10.41
N GLN A 37 8.07 -8.48 -11.38
CA GLN A 37 8.58 -7.28 -12.04
C GLN A 37 7.68 -6.88 -13.21
N THR A 38 7.43 -7.82 -14.12
CA THR A 38 6.73 -7.59 -15.38
C THR A 38 5.26 -7.21 -15.18
N ASP A 39 4.50 -8.01 -14.44
CA ASP A 39 3.06 -7.76 -14.23
C ASP A 39 2.80 -6.43 -13.52
N SER A 40 3.67 -6.07 -12.57
CA SER A 40 3.57 -4.81 -11.84
C SER A 40 3.88 -3.59 -12.71
N PHE A 41 4.85 -3.69 -13.62
CA PHE A 41 5.18 -2.59 -14.52
C PHE A 41 4.15 -2.45 -15.65
N ASP A 42 3.63 -3.55 -16.17
CA ASP A 42 2.54 -3.56 -17.14
C ASP A 42 1.28 -2.87 -16.59
N TRP A 43 0.92 -3.15 -15.33
CA TRP A 43 -0.19 -2.46 -14.65
C TRP A 43 0.05 -0.95 -14.55
N LEU A 44 1.27 -0.52 -14.23
CA LEU A 44 1.60 0.90 -14.17
C LEU A 44 1.35 1.60 -15.51
N LEU A 45 1.80 0.98 -16.61
CA LEU A 45 1.65 1.55 -17.96
C LEU A 45 0.22 1.45 -18.49
N GLY A 46 -0.51 0.40 -18.11
CA GLY A 46 -1.82 0.08 -18.67
C GLY A 46 -1.75 -0.49 -20.09
N ASN A 47 -0.69 -1.25 -20.40
CA ASN A 47 -0.45 -1.84 -21.72
C ASN A 47 -1.42 -2.98 -22.07
N ASP A 48 -1.37 -3.43 -23.33
CA ASP A 48 -2.27 -4.47 -23.84
C ASP A 48 -2.12 -5.81 -23.12
N ASP A 49 -0.91 -6.14 -22.66
CA ASP A 49 -0.64 -7.34 -21.86
C ASP A 49 -1.40 -7.29 -20.53
N TRP A 50 -1.34 -6.17 -19.81
CA TRP A 50 -2.13 -5.97 -18.60
C TRP A 50 -3.63 -6.00 -18.87
N ARG A 51 -4.11 -5.28 -19.90
CA ARG A 51 -5.55 -5.25 -20.26
C ARG A 51 -6.09 -6.65 -20.54
N SER A 52 -5.36 -7.43 -21.35
CA SER A 52 -5.71 -8.81 -21.68
C SER A 52 -5.77 -9.70 -20.43
N ARG A 53 -4.83 -9.54 -19.49
CA ARG A 53 -4.87 -10.26 -18.19
C ARG A 53 -6.08 -9.87 -17.35
N VAL A 54 -6.40 -8.58 -17.26
CA VAL A 54 -7.57 -8.09 -16.51
C VAL A 54 -8.87 -8.62 -17.10
N GLU A 55 -9.02 -8.61 -18.43
CA GLU A 55 -10.18 -9.15 -19.12
C GLU A 55 -10.35 -10.65 -18.85
N ALA A 56 -9.26 -11.43 -18.91
CA ALA A 56 -9.29 -12.86 -18.61
C ALA A 56 -9.69 -13.15 -17.15
N LEU A 57 -9.17 -12.37 -16.20
CA LEU A 57 -9.49 -12.52 -14.78
C LEU A 57 -10.95 -12.11 -14.48
N ARG A 58 -11.45 -11.02 -15.10
CA ARG A 58 -12.86 -10.63 -15.00
C ARG A 58 -13.80 -11.70 -15.58
N ALA A 59 -13.44 -12.27 -16.71
CA ALA A 59 -14.18 -13.39 -17.29
C ALA A 59 -14.21 -14.63 -16.38
N ALA A 60 -13.18 -14.80 -15.53
CA ALA A 60 -13.12 -15.81 -14.49
C ALA A 60 -13.89 -15.44 -13.19
N GLY A 61 -14.58 -14.30 -13.15
CA GLY A 61 -15.40 -13.86 -12.01
C GLY A 61 -14.60 -13.31 -10.82
N ARG A 62 -13.38 -12.83 -11.06
CA ARG A 62 -12.54 -12.17 -10.05
C ARG A 62 -12.87 -10.68 -9.96
N ASP A 63 -13.32 -10.22 -8.79
CA ASP A 63 -13.69 -8.82 -8.54
C ASP A 63 -12.55 -8.02 -7.85
N ASP A 64 -11.46 -8.68 -7.46
CA ASP A 64 -10.31 -8.14 -6.73
C ASP A 64 -9.24 -7.47 -7.63
N ILE A 65 -9.61 -7.08 -8.85
CA ILE A 65 -8.66 -6.61 -9.88
C ILE A 65 -8.69 -5.08 -10.00
N PRO A 66 -7.55 -4.39 -10.17
CA PRO A 66 -7.54 -2.96 -10.44
C PRO A 66 -8.34 -2.64 -11.70
N ALA A 67 -9.29 -1.70 -11.59
CA ALA A 67 -10.10 -1.27 -12.73
C ALA A 67 -9.36 -0.33 -13.68
N LYS A 68 -8.32 0.33 -13.17
CA LYS A 68 -7.54 1.36 -13.86
C LYS A 68 -6.05 1.06 -13.77
N SER A 69 -5.32 1.57 -14.75
CA SER A 69 -3.85 1.50 -14.77
C SER A 69 -3.22 2.46 -13.76
N GLY A 70 -1.97 2.20 -13.36
CA GLY A 70 -1.31 3.01 -12.35
C GLY A 70 -1.11 4.48 -12.75
N LEU A 71 -0.80 4.77 -14.02
CA LEU A 71 -0.67 6.15 -14.51
C LEU A 71 -2.01 6.88 -14.63
N GLU A 72 -3.04 6.18 -15.11
CA GLU A 72 -4.40 6.72 -15.20
C GLU A 72 -4.93 7.11 -13.82
N GLU A 73 -4.73 6.26 -12.81
CA GLU A 73 -5.09 6.58 -11.42
C GLU A 73 -4.45 7.88 -10.93
N ILE A 74 -3.17 8.13 -11.25
CA ILE A 74 -2.49 9.35 -10.82
C ILE A 74 -3.03 10.58 -11.56
N PHE A 75 -3.27 10.48 -12.88
CA PHE A 75 -3.78 11.59 -13.66
C PHE A 75 -5.21 11.97 -13.27
N GLU A 76 -6.03 11.00 -12.89
CA GLU A 76 -7.34 11.26 -12.32
C GLU A 76 -7.25 11.84 -10.89
N GLU A 77 -6.33 11.36 -10.05
CA GLU A 77 -6.16 11.86 -8.67
C GLU A 77 -5.80 13.35 -8.64
N ILE A 78 -4.96 13.81 -9.57
CA ILE A 78 -4.53 15.21 -9.65
C ILE A 78 -5.55 16.11 -10.39
N SER A 79 -6.47 15.51 -11.16
CA SER A 79 -7.43 16.23 -11.99
C SER A 79 -8.79 16.38 -11.27
N PRO A 80 -9.43 17.57 -11.29
CA PRO A 80 -8.97 18.82 -11.87
C PRO A 80 -7.99 19.58 -10.98
N ILE A 81 -7.04 20.28 -11.61
CA ILE A 81 -6.25 21.33 -10.96
C ILE A 81 -7.00 22.65 -11.13
N GLU A 82 -7.50 23.22 -10.05
CA GLU A 82 -8.23 24.49 -10.05
C GLU A 82 -7.35 25.63 -9.52
N ASP A 83 -7.67 26.86 -9.87
CA ASP A 83 -7.11 28.03 -9.18
C ASP A 83 -7.79 28.24 -7.80
N PHE A 84 -7.41 29.28 -7.06
CA PHE A 84 -8.01 29.54 -5.74
C PHE A 84 -9.48 30.02 -5.83
N SER A 85 -9.85 30.69 -6.93
CA SER A 85 -11.21 31.20 -7.14
C SER A 85 -12.16 30.19 -7.78
N GLY A 86 -11.62 29.12 -8.39
CA GLY A 86 -12.40 28.16 -9.17
C GLY A 86 -12.83 28.67 -10.55
N SER A 87 -12.27 29.79 -11.01
CA SER A 87 -12.52 30.36 -12.34
C SER A 87 -11.82 29.57 -13.45
N MET A 88 -10.70 28.91 -13.13
CA MET A 88 -9.89 28.19 -14.11
C MET A 88 -9.60 26.77 -13.64
N SER A 89 -9.63 25.82 -14.58
CA SER A 89 -9.26 24.44 -14.32
C SER A 89 -8.39 23.83 -15.42
N LEU A 90 -7.50 22.92 -15.03
CA LEU A 90 -6.72 22.09 -15.93
C LEU A 90 -6.99 20.62 -15.62
N THR A 91 -7.35 19.86 -16.65
CA THR A 91 -7.61 18.42 -16.54
C THR A 91 -6.65 17.63 -17.41
N PHE A 92 -6.34 16.42 -16.99
CA PHE A 92 -5.51 15.48 -17.75
C PHE A 92 -6.38 14.29 -18.17
N ARG A 93 -6.26 13.89 -19.43
CA ARG A 93 -6.93 12.74 -20.03
C ARG A 93 -5.94 12.00 -20.93
N ASP A 94 -6.21 10.71 -21.14
CA ASP A 94 -5.56 9.86 -22.15
C ASP A 94 -4.04 9.99 -22.22
N HIS A 95 -3.32 9.11 -21.52
CA HIS A 95 -1.88 8.98 -21.68
C HIS A 95 -1.54 7.98 -22.78
N ARG A 96 -0.46 8.26 -23.52
CA ARG A 96 0.11 7.33 -24.50
C ARG A 96 1.62 7.41 -24.52
N PHE A 97 2.25 6.29 -24.85
CA PHE A 97 3.68 6.21 -25.10
C PHE A 97 3.95 6.20 -26.60
N GLU A 98 4.94 6.98 -27.03
CA GLU A 98 5.53 6.78 -28.35
C GLU A 98 6.60 5.69 -28.31
N PRO A 99 7.04 5.16 -29.48
CA PRO A 99 8.12 4.19 -29.53
C PRO A 99 9.38 4.66 -28.81
N ALA A 100 10.12 3.71 -28.24
CA ALA A 100 11.40 3.99 -27.59
C ALA A 100 12.38 4.68 -28.56
N LYS A 101 13.11 5.68 -28.06
CA LYS A 101 14.00 6.51 -28.89
C LYS A 101 15.16 5.73 -29.50
N ASN A 102 15.69 4.78 -28.75
CA ASN A 102 16.87 3.99 -29.10
C ASN A 102 16.62 2.52 -28.74
N SER A 103 17.37 1.60 -29.35
CA SER A 103 17.32 0.19 -28.98
C SER A 103 17.98 -0.06 -27.62
N MET A 104 17.68 -1.19 -26.98
CA MET A 104 18.31 -1.56 -25.71
C MET A 104 19.84 -1.72 -25.83
N GLU A 105 20.33 -2.21 -26.97
CA GLU A 105 21.76 -2.38 -27.25
C GLU A 105 22.45 -1.03 -27.41
N GLU A 106 21.84 -0.13 -28.20
CA GLU A 106 22.35 1.22 -28.39
C GLU A 106 22.39 2.01 -27.08
N CYS A 107 21.38 1.83 -26.21
CA CYS A 107 21.39 2.46 -24.89
C CYS A 107 22.57 2.01 -24.04
N LYS A 108 22.96 0.74 -24.10
CA LYS A 108 24.12 0.20 -23.37
C LYS A 108 25.44 0.67 -23.95
N GLU A 109 25.56 0.76 -25.28
CA GLU A 109 26.79 1.17 -25.95
C GLU A 109 27.08 2.67 -25.85
N LYS A 110 26.04 3.51 -25.90
CA LYS A 110 26.17 4.98 -25.90
C LYS A 110 25.88 5.64 -24.56
N ASP A 111 25.79 4.84 -23.49
CA ASP A 111 25.42 5.31 -22.15
C ASP A 111 24.08 6.08 -22.08
N PHE A 112 23.12 5.72 -22.92
CA PHE A 112 21.77 6.30 -22.88
C PHE A 112 20.84 5.54 -21.92
N THR A 113 19.73 6.18 -21.57
CA THR A 113 18.64 5.55 -20.81
C THR A 113 17.58 5.00 -21.76
N TYR A 114 17.22 3.73 -21.60
CA TYR A 114 16.14 3.11 -22.38
C TYR A 114 14.79 3.65 -21.91
N SER A 115 14.16 4.46 -22.76
CA SER A 115 12.97 5.23 -22.42
C SER A 115 12.10 5.51 -23.64
N ALA A 116 10.82 5.76 -23.37
CA ALA A 116 9.82 6.16 -24.35
C ALA A 116 9.22 7.53 -24.00
N PRO A 117 8.94 8.39 -25.00
CA PRO A 117 8.23 9.64 -24.77
C PRO A 117 6.80 9.39 -24.26
N LEU A 118 6.43 10.02 -23.14
CA LEU A 118 5.07 10.02 -22.60
C LEU A 118 4.34 11.28 -23.03
N PHE A 119 3.16 11.11 -23.62
CA PHE A 119 2.24 12.19 -23.97
C PHE A 119 0.93 12.05 -23.23
N VAL A 120 0.35 13.19 -22.85
CA VAL A 120 -0.96 13.27 -22.17
C VAL A 120 -1.78 14.37 -22.83
N THR A 121 -3.07 14.13 -23.01
CA THR A 121 -4.01 15.16 -23.47
C THR A 121 -4.41 16.03 -22.28
N ALA A 122 -4.07 17.32 -22.33
CA ALA A 122 -4.39 18.27 -21.28
C ALA A 122 -5.45 19.27 -21.78
N GLU A 123 -6.48 19.49 -20.98
CA GLU A 123 -7.59 20.39 -21.29
C GLU A 123 -7.65 21.51 -20.25
N PHE A 124 -7.40 22.73 -20.70
CA PHE A 124 -7.63 23.93 -19.90
C PHE A 124 -9.05 24.44 -20.14
N THR A 125 -9.79 24.68 -19.05
CA THR A 125 -11.14 25.23 -19.09
C THR A 125 -11.19 26.53 -18.30
N ASN A 126 -11.64 27.59 -18.94
CA ASN A 126 -12.05 28.81 -18.26
C ASN A 126 -13.55 28.71 -17.94
N ASN A 127 -13.89 28.64 -16.65
CA ASN A 127 -15.26 28.47 -16.17
C ASN A 127 -16.10 29.76 -16.33
N GLU A 128 -15.48 30.92 -16.49
CA GLU A 128 -16.18 32.19 -16.70
C GLU A 128 -16.61 32.36 -18.17
N THR A 129 -15.73 32.00 -19.12
CA THR A 129 -16.01 32.14 -20.56
C THR A 129 -16.56 30.86 -21.19
N GLY A 130 -16.36 29.71 -20.55
CA GLY A 130 -16.65 28.38 -21.10
C GLY A 130 -15.66 27.92 -22.17
N GLU A 131 -14.56 28.65 -22.39
CA GLU A 131 -13.55 28.28 -23.39
C GLU A 131 -12.74 27.05 -22.93
N ILE A 132 -12.65 26.05 -23.79
CA ILE A 132 -11.85 24.83 -23.57
C ILE A 132 -10.73 24.78 -24.60
N LYS A 133 -9.49 24.76 -24.13
CA LYS A 133 -8.28 24.58 -24.95
C LYS A 133 -7.67 23.21 -24.66
N SER A 134 -7.77 22.30 -25.62
CA SER A 134 -7.20 20.95 -25.54
C SER A 134 -5.92 20.84 -26.34
N GLN A 135 -4.87 20.28 -25.74
CA GLN A 135 -3.57 20.07 -26.38
C GLN A 135 -2.92 18.77 -25.89
N THR A 136 -2.24 18.05 -26.79
CA THR A 136 -1.35 16.97 -26.37
C THR A 136 -0.02 17.55 -25.89
N VAL A 137 0.37 17.23 -24.65
CA VAL A 137 1.59 17.71 -24.01
C VAL A 137 2.55 16.57 -23.77
N PHE A 138 3.82 16.78 -24.13
CA PHE A 138 4.92 15.87 -23.79
C PHE A 138 5.23 15.98 -22.30
N MET A 139 5.09 14.88 -21.56
CA MET A 139 5.29 14.80 -20.10
C MET A 139 6.72 14.41 -19.70
N GLY A 140 7.55 13.99 -20.66
CA GLY A 140 8.92 13.57 -20.41
C GLY A 140 9.23 12.19 -20.97
N ASP A 141 10.51 11.84 -20.94
CA ASP A 141 10.98 10.49 -21.29
C ASP A 141 10.80 9.58 -20.08
N PHE A 142 10.04 8.51 -20.26
CA PHE A 142 9.72 7.55 -19.22
C PHE A 142 10.60 6.30 -19.37
N PRO A 143 11.39 5.91 -18.36
CA PRO A 143 12.19 4.69 -18.41
C PRO A 143 11.32 3.44 -18.59
N LEU A 144 11.69 2.59 -19.55
CA LEU A 144 10.96 1.36 -19.85
C LEU A 144 11.67 0.13 -19.24
N MET A 145 10.86 -0.84 -18.83
CA MET A 145 11.34 -2.16 -18.41
C MET A 145 11.68 -3.01 -19.65
N THR A 146 12.82 -3.69 -19.60
CA THR A 146 13.20 -4.68 -20.62
C THR A 146 12.39 -5.97 -20.46
N PRO A 147 12.31 -6.84 -21.48
CA PRO A 147 11.69 -8.16 -21.34
C PRO A 147 12.32 -9.06 -20.27
N LYS A 148 13.53 -8.71 -19.78
CA LYS A 148 14.22 -9.42 -18.70
C LYS A 148 13.82 -8.92 -17.31
N GLY A 149 12.92 -7.93 -17.18
CA GLY A 149 12.54 -7.35 -15.88
C GLY A 149 13.61 -6.44 -15.29
N THR A 150 14.31 -5.67 -16.13
CA THR A 150 15.39 -4.74 -15.76
C THR A 150 15.19 -3.38 -16.40
N PHE A 151 15.94 -2.36 -15.96
CA PHE A 151 15.96 -1.03 -16.55
C PHE A 151 17.38 -0.70 -17.03
N ILE A 152 17.52 0.06 -18.11
CA ILE A 152 18.82 0.57 -18.57
C ILE A 152 18.86 2.06 -18.30
N ILE A 153 19.67 2.48 -17.32
CA ILE A 153 19.79 3.86 -16.88
C ILE A 153 21.23 4.30 -17.09
N ASN A 154 21.44 5.25 -18.00
CA ASN A 154 22.76 5.73 -18.42
C ASN A 154 23.72 4.57 -18.77
N GLY A 155 23.32 3.71 -19.71
CA GLY A 155 24.11 2.54 -20.13
C GLY A 155 24.11 1.36 -19.17
N THR A 156 23.78 1.57 -17.90
CA THR A 156 23.90 0.53 -16.88
C THR A 156 22.57 -0.17 -16.61
N GLU A 157 22.62 -1.50 -16.53
CA GLU A 157 21.45 -2.31 -16.20
C GLU A 157 21.18 -2.30 -14.69
N ARG A 158 19.94 -1.98 -14.33
CA ARG A 158 19.46 -1.84 -12.95
C ARG A 158 18.22 -2.68 -12.70
N VAL A 159 18.01 -3.03 -11.44
CA VAL A 159 16.82 -3.75 -10.95
C VAL A 159 16.18 -2.90 -9.86
N VAL A 160 14.86 -2.73 -9.93
CA VAL A 160 14.08 -2.12 -8.85
C VAL A 160 13.63 -3.22 -7.90
N VAL A 161 14.16 -3.20 -6.68
CA VAL A 161 13.86 -4.19 -5.65
C VAL A 161 12.49 -3.91 -5.03
N SER A 162 11.66 -4.95 -4.89
CA SER A 162 10.35 -4.83 -4.25
C SER A 162 10.51 -4.56 -2.75
N GLN A 163 9.66 -3.70 -2.20
CA GLN A 163 9.83 -3.20 -0.85
C GLN A 163 8.73 -3.73 0.09
N LEU A 164 9.12 -4.35 1.20
CA LEU A 164 8.21 -4.77 2.25
C LEU A 164 7.96 -3.61 3.21
N VAL A 165 6.71 -3.20 3.36
CA VAL A 165 6.28 -2.10 4.23
C VAL A 165 5.09 -2.50 5.07
N ARG A 166 4.81 -1.76 6.14
CA ARG A 166 3.56 -1.94 6.88
C ARG A 166 2.37 -1.56 5.99
N SER A 167 1.33 -2.40 5.99
CA SER A 167 0.10 -2.09 5.26
C SER A 167 -0.61 -0.90 5.91
N PRO A 168 -1.35 -0.05 5.19
CA PRO A 168 -2.14 1.00 5.81
C PRO A 168 -3.31 0.37 6.55
N GLY A 169 -3.73 0.95 7.66
CA GLY A 169 -4.79 0.38 8.49
C GLY A 169 -4.69 0.79 9.95
N VAL A 170 -5.47 0.11 10.78
CA VAL A 170 -5.51 0.32 12.24
C VAL A 170 -4.84 -0.89 12.89
N TYR A 171 -3.90 -0.62 13.79
CA TYR A 171 -3.13 -1.64 14.51
C TYR A 171 -3.24 -1.41 16.01
N PHE A 172 -3.53 -2.46 16.76
CA PHE A 172 -3.61 -2.49 18.21
C PHE A 172 -2.42 -3.23 18.79
N ASP A 173 -1.85 -2.71 19.87
CA ASP A 173 -0.66 -3.26 20.52
C ASP A 173 -0.81 -3.12 22.03
N SER A 174 -0.18 -4.02 22.79
CA SER A 174 -0.14 -4.00 24.24
C SER A 174 1.30 -4.18 24.71
N ALA A 175 1.79 -3.23 25.50
CA ALA A 175 3.14 -3.30 26.06
C ALA A 175 3.12 -2.99 27.55
N ILE A 176 3.90 -3.73 28.32
CA ILE A 176 4.08 -3.47 29.75
C ILE A 176 4.97 -2.22 29.93
N ASP A 177 4.47 -1.22 30.64
CA ASP A 177 5.25 -0.05 31.03
C ASP A 177 6.29 -0.44 32.09
N LYS A 178 7.57 -0.36 31.71
CA LYS A 178 8.71 -0.76 32.55
C LYS A 178 8.81 -0.07 33.92
N THR A 179 8.09 1.03 34.14
CA THR A 179 8.16 1.80 35.40
C THR A 179 7.01 1.51 36.34
N SER A 180 5.88 1.03 35.83
CA SER A 180 4.67 0.83 36.61
C SER A 180 4.13 -0.59 36.57
N ASP A 181 4.75 -1.46 35.77
CA ASP A 181 4.32 -2.85 35.53
C ASP A 181 2.83 -2.96 35.14
N ARG A 182 2.29 -1.89 34.55
CA ARG A 182 0.94 -1.82 34.01
C ARG A 182 0.97 -1.95 32.49
N ASP A 183 -0.03 -2.62 31.94
CA ASP A 183 -0.23 -2.70 30.50
C ASP A 183 -0.65 -1.35 29.93
N VAL A 184 0.05 -0.92 28.89
CA VAL A 184 -0.30 0.23 28.06
C VAL A 184 -0.78 -0.31 26.73
N TYR A 185 -2.01 0.03 26.39
CA TYR A 185 -2.60 -0.33 25.12
C TYR A 185 -2.46 0.84 24.16
N THR A 186 -1.99 0.58 22.95
CA THR A 186 -1.81 1.61 21.93
C THR A 186 -2.47 1.21 20.63
N THR A 187 -2.96 2.21 19.91
CA THR A 187 -3.53 2.03 18.58
C THR A 187 -2.91 3.03 17.62
N LYS A 188 -2.54 2.55 16.44
CA LYS A 188 -1.96 3.38 15.38
C LYS A 188 -2.79 3.24 14.12
N VAL A 189 -3.35 4.36 13.65
CA VAL A 189 -3.98 4.48 12.35
C VAL A 189 -2.95 5.00 11.36
N ILE A 190 -2.48 4.12 10.49
CA ILE A 190 -1.40 4.37 9.54
C ILE A 190 -2.02 4.56 8.15
N PRO A 191 -1.97 5.76 7.57
CA PRO A 191 -2.43 5.97 6.20
C PRO A 191 -1.41 5.51 5.16
N SER A 192 -1.86 5.39 3.91
CA SER A 192 -0.95 5.26 2.77
C SER A 192 -0.21 6.59 2.54
N ARG A 193 -0.93 7.70 2.70
CA ARG A 193 -0.44 9.08 2.61
C ARG A 193 -1.18 9.97 3.60
N GLY A 194 -0.46 10.81 4.33
CA GLY A 194 -1.04 11.78 5.27
C GLY A 194 -0.51 11.65 6.69
N ALA A 195 -1.15 12.37 7.62
CA ALA A 195 -0.78 12.43 9.03
C ALA A 195 -1.11 11.14 9.77
N TRP A 196 -0.27 10.72 10.71
CA TRP A 196 -0.60 9.57 11.57
C TRP A 196 -1.61 9.99 12.64
N LEU A 197 -2.44 9.04 13.07
CA LEU A 197 -3.36 9.21 14.19
C LEU A 197 -3.13 8.08 15.18
N GLU A 198 -2.71 8.42 16.39
CA GLU A 198 -2.31 7.44 17.41
C GLU A 198 -3.12 7.65 18.68
N PHE A 199 -3.63 6.57 19.25
CA PHE A 199 -4.35 6.56 20.52
C PHE A 199 -3.59 5.69 21.52
N GLU A 200 -3.71 6.01 22.80
CA GLU A 200 -3.16 5.16 23.86
C GLU A 200 -4.03 5.22 25.11
N VAL A 201 -4.11 4.12 25.84
CA VAL A 201 -4.49 4.11 27.25
C VAL A 201 -3.20 4.03 28.05
N ASP A 202 -2.90 5.10 28.78
CA ASP A 202 -1.66 5.17 29.55
C ASP A 202 -1.76 4.45 30.90
N LYS A 203 -0.63 4.35 31.61
CA LYS A 203 -0.55 3.71 32.93
C LYS A 203 -1.44 4.33 34.02
N LYS A 204 -1.99 5.54 33.79
CA LYS A 204 -2.94 6.22 34.69
C LYS A 204 -4.39 5.99 34.26
N ASP A 205 -4.62 5.03 33.37
CA ASP A 205 -5.92 4.66 32.82
C ASP A 205 -6.58 5.81 32.04
N LEU A 206 -5.78 6.75 31.52
CA LEU A 206 -6.25 7.88 30.72
C LEU A 206 -6.05 7.64 29.24
N VAL A 207 -7.09 7.99 28.46
CA VAL A 207 -7.11 7.81 27.01
C VAL A 207 -6.57 9.06 26.34
N GLY A 208 -5.40 8.91 25.72
CA GLY A 208 -4.69 9.96 25.01
C GLY A 208 -4.75 9.81 23.50
N VAL A 209 -4.50 10.92 22.80
CA VAL A 209 -4.30 10.98 21.35
C VAL A 209 -3.03 11.76 21.00
N ARG A 210 -2.31 11.31 19.97
CA ARG A 210 -1.27 12.07 19.28
C ARG A 210 -1.65 12.23 17.81
N LEU A 211 -1.70 13.48 17.36
CA LEU A 211 -1.92 13.84 15.96
C LEU A 211 -0.55 14.07 15.32
N ASP A 212 -0.23 13.35 14.25
CA ASP A 212 1.04 13.46 13.50
C ASP A 212 2.30 13.42 14.37
N ARG A 213 2.34 12.49 15.33
CA ARG A 213 3.46 12.31 16.28
C ARG A 213 3.79 13.56 17.10
N LYS A 214 2.83 14.49 17.25
CA LYS A 214 2.95 15.67 18.10
C LYS A 214 2.62 15.35 19.56
N ARG A 215 2.56 16.39 20.39
CA ARG A 215 2.30 16.28 21.83
C ARG A 215 0.98 15.58 22.09
N LYS A 216 0.99 14.70 23.09
CA LYS A 216 -0.18 13.98 23.57
C LYS A 216 -1.24 14.93 24.12
N GLN A 217 -2.50 14.59 23.88
CA GLN A 217 -3.70 15.29 24.36
C GLN A 217 -4.70 14.26 24.88
N ASN A 218 -5.69 14.67 25.68
CA ASN A 218 -6.80 13.79 26.02
C ASN A 218 -7.63 13.51 24.77
N VAL A 219 -8.12 12.28 24.61
CA VAL A 219 -8.91 11.89 23.44
C VAL A 219 -10.20 12.68 23.31
N THR A 220 -10.78 13.10 24.44
CA THR A 220 -12.02 13.88 24.50
C THR A 220 -11.88 15.25 23.83
N VAL A 221 -10.69 15.84 23.82
CA VAL A 221 -10.40 17.09 23.07
C VAL A 221 -10.57 16.85 21.57
N LEU A 222 -10.07 15.72 21.03
CA LEU A 222 -10.30 15.39 19.63
C LEU A 222 -11.79 15.18 19.34
N LEU A 223 -12.49 14.40 20.17
CA LEU A 223 -13.91 14.12 19.96
C LEU A 223 -14.76 15.39 19.97
N LYS A 224 -14.48 16.33 20.89
CA LYS A 224 -15.11 17.65 20.93
C LYS A 224 -14.78 18.49 19.70
N ALA A 225 -13.52 18.50 19.26
CA ALA A 225 -13.13 19.21 18.04
C ALA A 225 -13.84 18.68 16.79
N LEU A 226 -14.13 17.37 16.75
CA LEU A 226 -14.91 16.70 15.70
C LEU A 226 -16.42 16.90 15.83
N GLY A 227 -16.90 17.62 16.85
CA GLY A 227 -18.30 18.00 17.02
C GLY A 227 -19.11 17.12 17.97
N MET A 228 -18.49 16.19 18.71
CA MET A 228 -19.19 15.42 19.74
C MET A 228 -19.25 16.21 21.05
N ASP A 229 -20.43 16.34 21.64
CA ASP A 229 -20.58 16.94 22.97
C ASP A 229 -20.26 15.92 24.08
N SER A 230 -20.07 16.42 25.30
CA SER A 230 -19.75 15.56 26.45
C SER A 230 -20.83 14.51 26.74
N ALA A 231 -22.09 14.80 26.44
CA ALA A 231 -23.20 13.86 26.63
C ALA A 231 -23.11 12.69 25.64
N THR A 232 -22.88 12.96 24.36
CA THR A 232 -22.68 11.95 23.31
C THR A 232 -21.44 11.12 23.61
N ILE A 233 -20.35 11.73 24.09
CA ILE A 233 -19.14 11.00 24.49
C ILE A 233 -19.46 10.01 25.63
N LEU A 234 -20.24 10.43 26.64
CA LEU A 234 -20.67 9.54 27.73
C LEU A 234 -21.63 8.45 27.28
N GLU A 235 -22.53 8.74 26.35
CA GLU A 235 -23.41 7.71 25.78
C GLU A 235 -22.62 6.63 25.05
N GLN A 236 -21.60 7.02 24.27
CA GLN A 236 -20.81 6.09 23.46
C GLN A 236 -19.77 5.31 24.27
N PHE A 237 -19.18 5.93 25.30
CA PHE A 237 -18.00 5.40 25.99
C PHE A 237 -18.13 5.33 27.52
N GLY A 238 -19.24 5.77 28.11
CA GLY A 238 -19.42 5.92 29.56
C GLY A 238 -19.40 4.60 30.33
N GLN A 239 -19.51 3.46 29.65
CA GLN A 239 -19.30 2.13 30.25
C GLN A 239 -17.83 1.87 30.62
N TYR A 240 -16.88 2.59 30.01
CA TYR A 240 -15.45 2.42 30.26
C TYR A 240 -14.94 3.47 31.26
N GLU A 241 -14.40 3.01 32.37
CA GLU A 241 -13.89 3.87 33.44
C GLU A 241 -12.75 4.79 32.96
N SER A 242 -11.89 4.30 32.07
CA SER A 242 -10.80 5.08 31.47
C SER A 242 -11.32 6.31 30.72
N MET A 243 -12.44 6.18 30.02
CA MET A 243 -13.08 7.29 29.30
C MET A 243 -13.76 8.28 30.24
N ARG A 244 -14.41 7.78 31.31
CA ARG A 244 -15.00 8.65 32.34
C ARG A 244 -13.95 9.52 33.02
N GLN A 245 -12.85 8.92 33.45
CA GLN A 245 -11.74 9.65 34.08
C GLN A 245 -11.06 10.64 33.13
N THR A 246 -10.97 10.28 31.85
CA THR A 246 -10.42 11.18 30.83
C THR A 246 -11.32 12.40 30.62
N LEU A 247 -12.64 12.21 30.59
CA LEU A 247 -13.60 13.32 30.45
C LEU A 247 -13.64 14.23 31.69
N GLU A 248 -13.50 13.67 32.90
CA GLU A 248 -13.41 14.46 34.13
C GLU A 248 -12.15 15.34 34.18
N LYS A 249 -11.03 14.84 33.64
CA LYS A 249 -9.75 15.58 33.55
C LYS A 249 -9.62 16.45 32.29
N ASP A 250 -10.67 16.54 31.48
CA ASP A 250 -10.68 17.38 30.29
C ASP A 250 -10.82 18.86 30.67
N HIS A 251 -9.89 19.68 30.21
CA HIS A 251 -9.89 21.12 30.46
C HIS A 251 -10.74 21.90 29.46
N THR A 252 -11.20 21.27 28.37
CA THR A 252 -11.96 21.92 27.31
C THR A 252 -13.46 21.78 27.52
N THR A 253 -14.23 22.83 27.22
CA THR A 253 -15.70 22.85 27.47
C THR A 253 -16.53 22.63 26.21
N GLY A 254 -16.07 23.10 25.05
CA GLY A 254 -16.81 23.02 23.78
C GLY A 254 -15.91 22.81 22.57
N GLN A 255 -16.53 22.66 21.39
CA GLN A 255 -15.85 22.37 20.14
C GLN A 255 -14.79 23.42 19.78
N ASP A 256 -15.12 24.71 19.92
CA ASP A 256 -14.23 25.81 19.55
C ASP A 256 -12.96 25.82 20.41
N ASP A 257 -13.11 25.66 21.73
CA ASP A 257 -11.98 25.60 22.66
C ASP A 257 -11.08 24.39 22.38
N ALA A 258 -11.68 23.24 22.07
CA ALA A 258 -10.97 22.03 21.69
C ALA A 258 -10.20 22.19 20.36
N LEU A 259 -10.80 22.82 19.36
CA LEU A 259 -10.14 23.14 18.09
C LEU A 259 -8.93 24.06 18.31
N LEU A 260 -9.08 25.11 19.13
CA LEU A 260 -7.99 26.03 19.45
C LEU A 260 -6.86 25.34 20.23
N ASP A 261 -7.18 24.45 21.16
CA ASP A 261 -6.19 23.67 21.92
C ASP A 261 -5.37 22.74 21.00
N ILE A 262 -6.04 22.04 20.09
CA ILE A 262 -5.38 21.22 19.06
C ILE A 262 -4.47 22.08 18.18
N TYR A 263 -4.96 23.23 17.71
CA TYR A 263 -4.17 24.12 16.84
C TYR A 263 -2.90 24.62 17.52
N ARG A 264 -2.98 25.08 18.78
CA ARG A 264 -1.83 25.56 19.56
C ARG A 264 -0.73 24.50 19.69
N LYS A 265 -1.11 23.23 19.81
CA LYS A 265 -0.16 22.11 19.95
C LYS A 265 0.41 21.64 18.62
N LEU A 266 -0.38 21.70 17.55
CA LEU A 266 0.09 21.38 16.19
C LEU A 266 1.01 22.47 15.63
N ARG A 267 0.68 23.75 15.87
CA ARG A 267 1.40 24.92 15.37
C ARG A 267 1.73 25.91 16.51
N PRO A 268 2.71 25.60 17.36
CA PRO A 268 3.13 26.47 18.45
C PRO A 268 3.85 27.71 17.88
N GLY A 269 3.11 28.81 17.70
CA GLY A 269 3.66 30.08 17.19
C GLY A 269 2.70 30.83 16.26
N GLU A 270 1.68 30.17 15.73
CA GLU A 270 0.64 30.81 14.93
C GLU A 270 -0.56 31.18 15.82
N PRO A 271 -1.17 32.37 15.65
CA PRO A 271 -2.37 32.73 16.40
C PRO A 271 -3.52 31.78 16.01
N PRO A 272 -4.18 31.13 16.98
CA PRO A 272 -5.23 30.15 16.68
C PRO A 272 -6.55 30.87 16.36
N THR A 273 -7.13 30.58 15.21
CA THR A 273 -8.52 30.94 14.87
C THR A 273 -9.35 29.67 14.70
N ARG A 274 -10.67 29.77 14.93
CA ARG A 274 -11.59 28.63 14.82
C ARG A 274 -11.55 28.03 13.43
N GLU A 275 -11.63 28.88 12.41
CA GLU A 275 -11.69 28.49 11.00
C GLU A 275 -10.37 27.84 10.55
N ALA A 276 -9.22 28.38 10.99
CA ALA A 276 -7.92 27.80 10.67
C ALA A 276 -7.74 26.44 11.36
N ALA A 277 -8.21 26.31 12.60
CA ALA A 277 -8.15 25.05 13.34
C ALA A 277 -9.02 23.95 12.73
N GLN A 278 -10.26 24.28 12.36
CA GLN A 278 -11.16 23.37 11.67
C GLN A 278 -10.57 22.94 10.31
N THR A 279 -10.14 23.92 9.50
CA THR A 279 -9.53 23.65 8.19
C THR A 279 -8.26 22.80 8.32
N LEU A 280 -7.46 23.00 9.37
CA LEU A 280 -6.27 22.19 9.63
C LEU A 280 -6.64 20.74 9.92
N LEU A 281 -7.63 20.50 10.79
CA LEU A 281 -8.08 19.16 11.16
C LEU A 281 -8.72 18.43 9.96
N GLU A 282 -9.56 19.12 9.19
CA GLU A 282 -10.13 18.64 7.93
C GLU A 282 -9.04 18.21 6.95
N ASN A 283 -8.02 19.04 6.77
CA ASN A 283 -6.89 18.74 5.90
C ASN A 283 -6.00 17.58 6.39
N TYR A 284 -6.00 17.28 7.68
CA TYR A 284 -5.18 16.20 8.23
C TYR A 284 -5.79 14.83 8.00
N TYR A 285 -7.12 14.68 8.07
CA TYR A 285 -7.77 13.35 8.11
C TYR A 285 -8.93 13.16 7.13
N PHE A 286 -9.57 14.24 6.68
CA PHE A 286 -10.83 14.18 5.92
C PHE A 286 -10.69 14.69 4.47
N ASN A 287 -9.60 15.37 4.13
CA ASN A 287 -9.36 15.88 2.78
C ASN A 287 -8.64 14.83 1.90
N PRO A 288 -9.26 14.31 0.82
CA PRO A 288 -8.66 13.29 -0.06
C PRO A 288 -7.39 13.76 -0.78
N LYS A 289 -7.25 15.08 -1.00
CA LYS A 289 -6.03 15.66 -1.59
C LYS A 289 -4.84 15.55 -0.65
N ARG A 290 -5.04 15.45 0.67
CA ARG A 290 -3.95 15.46 1.67
C ARG A 290 -3.82 14.17 2.47
N TYR A 291 -4.91 13.41 2.60
CA TYR A 291 -4.98 12.17 3.34
C TYR A 291 -5.57 11.05 2.48
N ASP A 292 -4.97 9.86 2.54
CA ASP A 292 -5.41 8.71 1.76
C ASP A 292 -4.97 7.39 2.43
N LEU A 293 -5.94 6.51 2.72
CA LEU A 293 -5.70 5.13 3.19
C LEU A 293 -5.34 4.19 2.03
N ALA A 294 -5.59 4.59 0.79
CA ALA A 294 -5.74 3.71 -0.38
C ALA A 294 -6.84 2.65 -0.19
N LYS A 295 -7.21 1.98 -1.29
CA LYS A 295 -8.22 0.90 -1.27
C LYS A 295 -7.86 -0.22 -0.29
N VAL A 296 -6.58 -0.59 -0.24
CA VAL A 296 -6.06 -1.60 0.69
C VAL A 296 -6.22 -1.17 2.15
N GLY A 297 -5.97 0.10 2.48
CA GLY A 297 -6.12 0.59 3.85
C GLY A 297 -7.58 0.62 4.27
N ARG A 298 -8.47 1.11 3.40
CA ARG A 298 -9.91 1.07 3.65
C ARG A 298 -10.42 -0.36 3.84
N TYR A 299 -10.00 -1.30 3.00
CA TYR A 299 -10.29 -2.73 3.17
C TYR A 299 -9.86 -3.25 4.55
N LYS A 300 -8.62 -2.93 4.97
CA LYS A 300 -8.10 -3.35 6.28
C LYS A 300 -8.87 -2.74 7.45
N VAL A 301 -9.15 -1.43 7.41
CA VAL A 301 -9.94 -0.75 8.45
C VAL A 301 -11.33 -1.38 8.56
N ASN A 302 -11.98 -1.60 7.42
CA ASN A 302 -13.30 -2.22 7.36
C ASN A 302 -13.29 -3.64 7.94
N LYS A 303 -12.30 -4.45 7.59
CA LYS A 303 -12.15 -5.81 8.11
C LYS A 303 -11.89 -5.82 9.62
N LYS A 304 -10.98 -4.96 10.12
CA LYS A 304 -10.58 -4.92 11.54
C LYS A 304 -11.66 -4.37 12.45
N LEU A 305 -12.37 -3.31 12.02
CA LEU A 305 -13.39 -2.63 12.83
C LEU A 305 -14.83 -3.09 12.51
N GLY A 306 -15.00 -4.01 11.56
CA GLY A 306 -16.31 -4.46 11.07
C GLY A 306 -17.15 -3.36 10.40
N ARG A 307 -16.49 -2.40 9.74
CA ARG A 307 -17.18 -1.31 8.99
C ARG A 307 -17.59 -1.82 7.61
N THR A 308 -18.65 -1.22 7.06
CA THR A 308 -19.19 -1.54 5.71
C THR A 308 -19.01 -0.38 4.72
N ALA A 309 -18.11 0.57 5.01
CA ALA A 309 -17.82 1.70 4.14
C ALA A 309 -17.31 1.23 2.76
N LYS A 310 -17.63 1.99 1.70
CA LYS A 310 -17.20 1.64 0.34
C LYS A 310 -15.68 1.69 0.22
N TYR A 311 -15.08 0.78 -0.56
CA TYR A 311 -13.61 0.74 -0.74
C TYR A 311 -13.03 1.99 -1.43
N ASP A 312 -13.85 2.73 -2.19
CA ASP A 312 -13.46 3.99 -2.82
C ASP A 312 -13.48 5.18 -1.85
N GLN A 313 -14.05 5.04 -0.65
CA GLN A 313 -13.95 6.06 0.40
C GLN A 313 -12.59 5.93 1.10
N THR A 314 -11.55 6.54 0.54
CA THR A 314 -10.19 6.34 1.03
C THR A 314 -9.74 7.29 2.14
N VAL A 315 -10.56 8.27 2.52
CA VAL A 315 -10.35 9.14 3.70
C VAL A 315 -11.04 8.56 4.93
N LEU A 316 -10.54 8.85 6.14
CA LEU A 316 -11.22 8.47 7.39
C LEU A 316 -12.57 9.18 7.52
N ASP A 317 -13.50 8.58 8.25
CA ASP A 317 -14.70 9.25 8.76
C ASP A 317 -14.73 9.27 10.30
N LEU A 318 -15.69 10.00 10.86
CA LEU A 318 -15.84 10.12 12.32
C LEU A 318 -16.10 8.76 12.98
N ASP A 319 -16.92 7.92 12.35
CA ASP A 319 -17.25 6.61 12.87
C ASP A 319 -16.02 5.69 12.92
N ASP A 320 -15.11 5.77 11.94
CA ASP A 320 -13.85 5.01 11.94
C ASP A 320 -13.02 5.39 13.18
N ILE A 321 -12.96 6.67 13.52
CA ILE A 321 -12.26 7.19 14.70
C ILE A 321 -12.94 6.70 15.98
N VAL A 322 -14.28 6.82 16.06
CA VAL A 322 -15.07 6.37 17.21
C VAL A 322 -14.94 4.85 17.42
N ALA A 323 -15.04 4.06 16.35
CA ALA A 323 -14.88 2.61 16.38
C ALA A 323 -13.45 2.20 16.79
N THR A 324 -12.44 2.92 16.32
CA THR A 324 -11.05 2.71 16.73
C THR A 324 -10.86 2.94 18.22
N ILE A 325 -11.39 4.06 18.75
CA ILE A 325 -11.31 4.37 20.19
C ILE A 325 -12.09 3.33 21.00
N ARG A 326 -13.28 2.92 20.54
CA ARG A 326 -14.10 1.90 21.20
C ARG A 326 -13.37 0.58 21.32
N TYR A 327 -12.76 0.11 20.23
CA TYR A 327 -11.97 -1.11 20.22
C TYR A 327 -10.82 -1.01 21.23
N LEU A 328 -10.08 0.10 21.25
CA LEU A 328 -8.96 0.30 22.17
C LEU A 328 -9.39 0.24 23.65
N VAL A 329 -10.46 0.94 24.02
CA VAL A 329 -10.91 0.98 25.43
C VAL A 329 -11.55 -0.33 25.87
N ALA A 330 -12.22 -1.05 24.96
CA ALA A 330 -12.75 -2.38 25.21
C ALA A 330 -11.63 -3.42 25.41
N LEU A 331 -10.59 -3.37 24.57
CA LEU A 331 -9.39 -4.19 24.71
C LEU A 331 -8.70 -3.95 26.07
N HIS A 332 -8.55 -2.68 26.47
CA HIS A 332 -8.02 -2.33 27.79
C HIS A 332 -8.92 -2.80 28.95
N ALA A 333 -10.25 -2.80 28.77
CA ALA A 333 -11.19 -3.30 29.77
C ALA A 333 -11.17 -4.84 29.93
N GLY A 334 -10.39 -5.55 29.10
CA GLY A 334 -10.30 -7.00 29.12
C GLY A 334 -11.47 -7.71 28.42
N GLU A 335 -12.23 -6.98 27.61
CA GLU A 335 -13.27 -7.58 26.77
C GLU A 335 -12.64 -8.44 25.66
N ARG A 336 -13.32 -9.52 25.28
CA ARG A 336 -12.84 -10.44 24.22
C ARG A 336 -13.55 -10.27 22.90
N GLU A 337 -14.76 -9.70 22.93
CA GLU A 337 -15.58 -9.49 21.75
C GLU A 337 -16.30 -8.16 21.87
N ILE A 338 -16.48 -7.49 20.74
CA ILE A 338 -17.31 -6.29 20.62
C ILE A 338 -18.26 -6.43 19.44
N ALA A 339 -19.43 -5.80 19.54
CA ALA A 339 -20.31 -5.64 18.40
C ALA A 339 -19.60 -4.84 17.28
N ALA A 340 -19.76 -5.27 16.03
CA ALA A 340 -19.23 -4.55 14.89
C ALA A 340 -19.86 -3.15 14.78
N ALA A 341 -19.07 -2.18 14.34
CA ALA A 341 -19.48 -0.77 14.34
C ALA A 341 -20.79 -0.50 13.57
N ASN A 342 -21.11 -1.32 12.56
CA ASN A 342 -22.28 -1.15 11.69
C ASN A 342 -23.29 -2.31 11.80
N ASP A 343 -22.99 -3.34 12.59
CA ASP A 343 -23.82 -4.54 12.71
C ASP A 343 -23.77 -5.08 14.15
N PRO A 344 -24.76 -4.74 14.99
CA PRO A 344 -24.80 -5.13 16.40
C PRO A 344 -24.85 -6.65 16.62
N ASP A 345 -25.34 -7.41 15.63
CA ASP A 345 -25.48 -8.87 15.72
C ASP A 345 -24.18 -9.59 15.34
N ARG A 346 -23.24 -8.88 14.70
CA ARG A 346 -21.93 -9.41 14.34
C ARG A 346 -20.90 -9.07 15.42
N MET A 347 -20.48 -10.07 16.17
CA MET A 347 -19.37 -9.94 17.12
C MET A 347 -18.01 -10.00 16.43
N LEU A 348 -17.09 -9.14 16.84
CA LEU A 348 -15.69 -9.09 16.41
C LEU A 348 -14.80 -9.50 17.58
N GLY A 349 -13.84 -10.40 17.34
CA GLY A 349 -12.82 -10.74 18.33
C GLY A 349 -11.89 -9.56 18.60
N LEU A 350 -11.67 -9.25 19.87
CA LEU A 350 -10.69 -8.27 20.34
C LEU A 350 -9.34 -8.92 20.56
N GLU A 351 -8.39 -8.59 19.69
CA GLU A 351 -7.00 -9.01 19.77
C GLU A 351 -6.04 -7.88 19.40
N THR A 352 -4.80 -8.01 19.90
CA THR A 352 -3.66 -7.22 19.46
C THR A 352 -3.16 -7.72 18.11
N ASP A 353 -2.53 -6.84 17.34
CA ASP A 353 -2.05 -7.13 16.00
C ASP A 353 -0.54 -7.44 16.00
N ASP A 354 -0.17 -8.56 15.39
CA ASP A 354 1.22 -8.83 15.07
C ASP A 354 1.64 -8.02 13.83
N ILE A 355 2.48 -7.01 14.04
CA ILE A 355 2.98 -6.10 12.99
C ILE A 355 3.92 -6.77 11.98
N ASP A 356 4.43 -7.96 12.29
CA ASP A 356 5.36 -8.72 11.47
C ASP A 356 4.67 -9.81 10.64
N HIS A 357 3.42 -10.14 10.99
CA HIS A 357 2.54 -10.98 10.18
C HIS A 357 2.40 -10.47 8.73
N PHE A 358 2.44 -11.35 7.73
CA PHE A 358 2.28 -10.97 6.32
C PHE A 358 0.86 -10.51 5.93
N GLY A 359 -0.13 -10.63 6.82
CA GLY A 359 -1.41 -9.91 6.69
C GLY A 359 -1.31 -8.42 7.07
N ASN A 360 -0.26 -8.07 7.82
CA ASN A 360 0.03 -6.72 8.32
C ASN A 360 1.20 -6.05 7.60
N ARG A 361 1.98 -6.81 6.86
CA ARG A 361 3.01 -6.33 5.94
C ARG A 361 2.58 -6.51 4.49
N ARG A 362 2.80 -5.50 3.66
CA ARG A 362 2.53 -5.57 2.21
C ARG A 362 3.81 -5.34 1.41
N LEU A 363 3.85 -5.89 0.22
CA LEU A 363 4.91 -5.68 -0.75
C LEU A 363 4.51 -4.58 -1.74
N ARG A 364 5.32 -3.54 -1.82
CA ARG A 364 5.29 -2.56 -2.91
C ARG A 364 6.15 -3.06 -4.04
N ALA A 365 5.52 -3.44 -5.15
CA ALA A 365 6.22 -3.81 -6.36
C ALA A 365 6.69 -2.57 -7.15
N VAL A 366 7.47 -2.80 -8.20
CA VAL A 366 8.10 -1.76 -9.02
C VAL A 366 7.11 -0.73 -9.56
N GLY A 367 5.92 -1.16 -9.98
CA GLY A 367 4.85 -0.29 -10.47
C GLY A 367 4.41 0.73 -9.42
N GLU A 368 4.07 0.29 -8.21
CA GLU A 368 3.63 1.17 -7.11
C GLU A 368 4.76 2.11 -6.68
N LEU A 369 6.01 1.63 -6.65
CA LEU A 369 7.17 2.44 -6.31
C LEU A 369 7.35 3.60 -7.30
N ILE A 370 7.27 3.33 -8.61
CA ILE A 370 7.38 4.36 -9.64
C ILE A 370 6.13 5.27 -9.62
N GLN A 371 4.93 4.71 -9.45
CA GLN A 371 3.68 5.46 -9.32
C GLN A 371 3.80 6.55 -8.24
N ASN A 372 4.33 6.20 -7.07
CA ASN A 372 4.54 7.16 -5.97
C ASN A 372 5.51 8.30 -6.32
N GLN A 373 6.53 8.03 -7.14
CA GLN A 373 7.48 9.06 -7.59
C GLN A 373 6.85 9.97 -8.63
N VAL A 374 6.09 9.41 -9.58
CA VAL A 374 5.33 10.20 -10.56
C VAL A 374 4.31 11.10 -9.84
N ARG A 375 3.57 10.55 -8.87
CA ARG A 375 2.63 11.30 -8.01
C ARG A 375 3.33 12.47 -7.30
N THR A 376 4.49 12.22 -6.69
CA THR A 376 5.27 13.27 -5.99
C THR A 376 5.73 14.36 -6.96
N GLY A 377 6.18 13.98 -8.16
CA GLY A 377 6.56 14.92 -9.22
C GLY A 377 5.37 15.74 -9.72
N LEU A 378 4.22 15.11 -9.91
CA LEU A 378 2.98 15.74 -10.35
C LEU A 378 2.42 16.69 -9.29
N ALA A 379 2.48 16.36 -8.00
CA ALA A 379 2.08 17.28 -6.92
C ALA A 379 2.93 18.57 -6.90
N ARG A 380 4.24 18.48 -7.22
CA ARG A 380 5.09 19.66 -7.39
C ARG A 380 4.71 20.46 -8.64
N MET A 381 4.39 19.78 -9.73
CA MET A 381 3.90 20.41 -10.96
C MET A 381 2.56 21.10 -10.73
N GLU A 382 1.65 20.49 -9.98
CA GLU A 382 0.33 21.04 -9.61
C GLU A 382 0.48 22.43 -8.99
N ARG A 383 1.38 22.56 -8.03
CA ARG A 383 1.67 23.84 -7.37
C ARG A 383 2.12 24.91 -8.36
N VAL A 384 2.97 24.55 -9.32
CA VAL A 384 3.45 25.46 -10.38
C VAL A 384 2.32 25.84 -11.32
N VAL A 385 1.42 24.91 -11.66
CA VAL A 385 0.24 25.18 -12.48
C VAL A 385 -0.68 26.18 -11.78
N ARG A 386 -1.00 25.97 -10.50
CA ARG A 386 -1.84 26.88 -9.71
C ARG A 386 -1.24 28.30 -9.63
N GLU A 387 0.06 28.40 -9.41
CA GLU A 387 0.78 29.68 -9.40
C GLU A 387 0.72 30.39 -10.77
N ARG A 388 0.92 29.64 -11.87
CA ARG A 388 0.84 30.16 -13.23
C ARG A 388 -0.55 30.61 -13.65
N MET A 389 -1.60 29.91 -13.22
CA MET A 389 -2.98 30.31 -13.46
C MET A 389 -3.28 31.71 -12.90
N THR A 390 -2.71 32.07 -11.75
CA THR A 390 -2.92 33.39 -11.13
C THR A 390 -2.03 34.51 -11.67
N THR A 391 -0.94 34.17 -12.38
CA THR A 391 0.09 35.14 -12.80
C THR A 391 0.10 35.41 -14.30
N GLN A 392 -0.40 34.47 -15.11
CA GLN A 392 -0.50 34.63 -16.57
C GLN A 392 -1.81 35.31 -16.97
N ASP A 393 -1.78 35.98 -18.11
CA ASP A 393 -2.97 36.59 -18.71
C ASP A 393 -3.92 35.51 -19.22
N VAL A 394 -5.18 35.56 -18.78
CA VAL A 394 -6.21 34.53 -18.94
C VAL A 394 -6.43 34.16 -20.42
N GLU A 395 -6.41 35.15 -21.32
CA GLU A 395 -6.63 34.92 -22.75
C GLU A 395 -5.46 34.18 -23.44
N ALA A 396 -4.24 34.35 -22.92
CA ALA A 396 -3.02 33.77 -23.46
C ALA A 396 -2.69 32.38 -22.88
N ILE A 397 -3.44 31.91 -21.87
CA ILE A 397 -3.20 30.61 -21.24
C ILE A 397 -3.45 29.47 -22.22
N THR A 398 -2.50 28.54 -22.28
CA THR A 398 -2.63 27.24 -22.93
C THR A 398 -2.11 26.14 -22.00
N PRO A 399 -2.51 24.87 -22.17
CA PRO A 399 -1.96 23.78 -21.35
C PRO A 399 -0.42 23.74 -21.37
N GLN A 400 0.19 24.00 -22.53
CA GLN A 400 1.64 24.01 -22.67
C GLN A 400 2.34 25.13 -21.87
N THR A 401 1.72 26.31 -21.70
CA THR A 401 2.31 27.40 -20.90
C THR A 401 2.17 27.16 -19.40
N LEU A 402 1.15 26.41 -18.97
CA LEU A 402 0.93 26.05 -17.57
C LEU A 402 1.83 24.90 -17.12
N ILE A 403 1.98 23.87 -17.95
CA ILE A 403 2.65 22.63 -17.56
C ILE A 403 4.17 22.79 -17.58
N ASN A 404 4.81 22.56 -16.43
CA ASN A 404 6.26 22.43 -16.32
C ASN A 404 6.62 21.00 -15.92
N ILE A 405 7.18 20.23 -16.84
CA ILE A 405 7.49 18.81 -16.64
C ILE A 405 8.76 18.55 -15.81
N ARG A 406 9.59 19.57 -15.57
CA ARG A 406 10.88 19.40 -14.87
C ARG A 406 10.75 18.70 -13.51
N PRO A 407 9.78 19.03 -12.63
CA PRO A 407 9.62 18.33 -11.36
C PRO A 407 9.28 16.84 -11.51
N VAL A 408 8.50 16.48 -12.54
CA VAL A 408 8.10 15.09 -12.83
C VAL A 408 9.31 14.29 -13.28
N VAL A 409 10.01 14.78 -14.32
CA VAL A 409 11.21 14.13 -14.87
C VAL A 409 12.32 14.03 -13.82
N ALA A 410 12.50 15.07 -13.00
CA ALA A 410 13.48 15.06 -11.92
C ALA A 410 13.17 13.99 -10.87
N SER A 411 11.90 13.82 -10.46
CA SER A 411 11.52 12.80 -9.47
C SER A 411 11.78 11.38 -9.98
N ILE A 412 11.48 11.12 -11.25
CA ILE A 412 11.74 9.81 -11.89
C ILE A 412 13.26 9.57 -11.98
N LYS A 413 14.02 10.58 -12.45
CA LYS A 413 15.48 10.48 -12.57
C LYS A 413 16.17 10.29 -11.21
N GLU A 414 15.70 10.98 -10.18
CA GLU A 414 16.18 10.83 -8.81
C GLU A 414 15.94 9.40 -8.30
N PHE A 415 14.72 8.87 -8.48
CA PHE A 415 14.39 7.49 -8.10
C PHE A 415 15.32 6.47 -8.77
N PHE A 416 15.46 6.52 -10.09
CA PHE A 416 16.31 5.55 -10.79
C PHE A 416 17.80 5.75 -10.53
N GLY A 417 18.24 6.98 -10.25
CA GLY A 417 19.64 7.32 -10.03
C GLY A 417 20.13 6.99 -8.62
N THR A 418 19.42 7.47 -7.59
CA THR A 418 19.92 7.55 -6.20
C THR A 418 19.12 6.71 -5.19
N SER A 419 17.98 6.13 -5.57
CA SER A 419 17.17 5.32 -4.64
C SER A 419 17.90 4.07 -4.18
N GLN A 420 17.75 3.71 -2.89
CA GLN A 420 18.22 2.43 -2.35
C GLN A 420 17.54 1.22 -2.99
N LEU A 421 16.37 1.41 -3.59
CA LEU A 421 15.61 0.36 -4.25
C LEU A 421 16.02 0.18 -5.72
N SER A 422 16.65 1.19 -6.35
CA SER A 422 17.19 1.11 -7.71
C SER A 422 18.64 0.67 -7.66
N GLN A 423 18.87 -0.64 -7.73
CA GLN A 423 20.19 -1.25 -7.55
C GLN A 423 20.82 -1.62 -8.89
N PHE A 424 22.14 -1.64 -8.95
CA PHE A 424 22.86 -2.23 -10.08
C PHE A 424 22.51 -3.70 -10.18
N MET A 425 22.19 -4.17 -11.38
CA MET A 425 21.84 -5.57 -11.59
C MET A 425 23.01 -6.46 -11.18
N ASP A 426 22.71 -7.54 -10.44
CA ASP A 426 23.69 -8.57 -10.16
C ASP A 426 23.78 -9.47 -11.40
N GLN A 427 24.96 -9.48 -12.03
CA GLN A 427 25.20 -10.15 -13.30
C GLN A 427 26.29 -11.23 -13.19
N THR A 428 26.66 -11.67 -11.98
CA THR A 428 27.66 -12.72 -11.83
C THR A 428 27.26 -14.01 -12.55
N ASN A 429 25.98 -14.36 -12.49
CA ASN A 429 25.39 -15.48 -13.23
C ASN A 429 23.86 -15.29 -13.37
N PRO A 430 23.19 -16.07 -14.24
CA PRO A 430 21.75 -15.93 -14.46
C PRO A 430 20.89 -16.11 -13.20
N LEU A 431 21.31 -16.98 -12.26
CA LEU A 431 20.60 -17.21 -11.00
C LEU A 431 20.68 -15.96 -10.11
N ALA A 432 21.86 -15.38 -9.95
CA ALA A 432 22.04 -14.14 -9.18
C ALA A 432 21.15 -13.00 -9.71
N GLY A 433 21.09 -12.85 -11.04
CA GLY A 433 20.21 -11.87 -11.68
C GLY A 433 18.71 -12.17 -11.50
N LEU A 434 18.32 -13.45 -11.49
CA LEU A 434 16.93 -13.86 -11.22
C LEU A 434 16.54 -13.64 -9.76
N THR A 435 17.38 -14.08 -8.82
CA THR A 435 17.20 -13.86 -7.38
C THR A 435 17.08 -12.37 -7.07
N HIS A 436 17.92 -11.53 -7.67
CA HIS A 436 17.87 -10.08 -7.44
C HIS A 436 16.52 -9.48 -7.86
N LYS A 437 15.92 -9.95 -8.97
CA LYS A 437 14.60 -9.49 -9.42
C LYS A 437 13.44 -9.94 -8.53
N ARG A 438 13.63 -11.01 -7.76
CA ARG A 438 12.66 -11.57 -6.80
C ARG A 438 12.97 -11.20 -5.34
N ARG A 439 13.91 -10.27 -5.12
CA ARG A 439 14.33 -9.82 -3.81
C ARG A 439 13.27 -8.93 -3.16
N LEU A 440 13.07 -9.13 -1.86
CA LEU A 440 12.20 -8.37 -0.99
C LEU A 440 13.06 -7.59 0.01
N SER A 441 12.89 -6.27 0.10
CA SER A 441 13.65 -5.41 0.99
C SER A 441 12.74 -4.70 1.99
N ALA A 442 12.96 -4.89 3.30
CA ALA A 442 12.30 -4.08 4.33
C ALA A 442 12.92 -2.68 4.48
N LEU A 443 14.07 -2.45 3.84
CA LEU A 443 14.80 -1.19 3.86
C LEU A 443 14.26 -0.19 2.83
N GLY A 444 14.59 1.09 3.02
CA GLY A 444 14.30 2.17 2.07
C GLY A 444 13.24 3.16 2.56
N PRO A 445 12.91 4.17 1.75
CA PRO A 445 11.92 5.20 2.10
C PRO A 445 10.56 4.58 2.48
N GLY A 446 10.01 4.95 3.63
CA GLY A 446 8.74 4.40 4.14
C GLY A 446 8.83 2.99 4.72
N GLY A 447 9.98 2.33 4.64
CA GLY A 447 10.29 1.07 5.34
C GLY A 447 11.06 1.31 6.64
N LEU A 448 11.88 0.33 7.01
CA LEU A 448 12.74 0.39 8.19
C LEU A 448 14.12 0.95 7.82
N SER A 449 14.75 1.67 8.76
CA SER A 449 16.21 1.88 8.69
C SER A 449 16.93 0.73 9.38
N ARG A 450 18.14 0.42 8.91
CA ARG A 450 18.96 -0.67 9.47
C ARG A 450 19.16 -0.53 10.98
N GLU A 451 19.39 0.69 11.45
CA GLU A 451 19.66 1.01 12.86
C GLU A 451 18.42 0.93 13.76
N ARG A 452 17.23 1.14 13.20
CA ARG A 452 15.96 1.08 13.93
C ARG A 452 15.30 -0.29 13.88
N ALA A 453 15.80 -1.18 13.03
CA ALA A 453 15.29 -2.54 12.91
C ALA A 453 15.80 -3.40 14.07
N GLY A 454 14.89 -3.73 14.99
CA GLY A 454 15.14 -4.62 16.12
C GLY A 454 15.39 -6.08 15.70
N PHE A 455 15.51 -6.97 16.68
CA PHE A 455 15.72 -8.39 16.43
C PHE A 455 14.46 -9.09 15.89
N GLU A 456 13.28 -8.78 16.44
CA GLU A 456 11.99 -9.40 16.09
C GLU A 456 11.69 -9.27 14.59
N VAL A 457 11.87 -8.06 14.03
CA VAL A 457 11.60 -7.80 12.61
C VAL A 457 12.54 -8.51 11.63
N ARG A 458 13.63 -9.11 12.13
CA ARG A 458 14.61 -9.89 11.35
C ARG A 458 14.38 -11.39 11.44
N ASP A 459 13.57 -11.83 12.39
CA ASP A 459 13.33 -13.25 12.62
C ASP A 459 12.37 -13.83 11.58
N VAL A 460 12.32 -15.15 11.49
CA VAL A 460 11.40 -15.85 10.60
C VAL A 460 10.05 -15.99 11.29
N HIS A 461 9.05 -15.30 10.75
CA HIS A 461 7.66 -15.43 11.18
C HIS A 461 6.99 -16.64 10.49
N SER A 462 6.05 -17.32 11.16
CA SER A 462 5.29 -18.48 10.62
C SER A 462 4.61 -18.18 9.27
N SER A 463 3.94 -17.02 9.17
CA SER A 463 3.32 -16.50 7.93
C SER A 463 4.26 -16.35 6.73
N HIS A 464 5.59 -16.41 6.90
CA HIS A 464 6.53 -16.44 5.78
C HIS A 464 6.42 -17.71 4.95
N TYR A 465 5.88 -18.80 5.50
CA TYR A 465 5.74 -20.09 4.82
C TYR A 465 5.07 -19.95 3.45
N GLY A 466 5.72 -20.48 2.40
CA GLY A 466 5.25 -20.40 1.03
C GLY A 466 5.25 -18.99 0.41
N ARG A 467 5.65 -17.94 1.14
CA ARG A 467 5.61 -16.53 0.74
C ARG A 467 7.01 -15.92 0.62
N MET A 468 7.80 -15.97 1.68
CA MET A 468 9.20 -15.51 1.70
C MET A 468 10.12 -16.66 2.12
N CYS A 469 11.24 -16.84 1.41
CA CYS A 469 12.19 -17.89 1.72
C CYS A 469 12.79 -17.66 3.13
N PRO A 470 12.70 -18.62 4.06
CA PRO A 470 13.26 -18.47 5.40
C PRO A 470 14.77 -18.70 5.45
N ILE A 471 15.37 -19.14 4.34
CA ILE A 471 16.80 -19.50 4.25
C ILE A 471 17.60 -18.45 3.49
N GLU A 472 17.10 -17.98 2.36
CA GLU A 472 17.83 -17.07 1.48
C GLU A 472 17.76 -15.63 2.00
N THR A 473 18.72 -15.28 2.84
CA THR A 473 18.97 -13.92 3.35
C THR A 473 20.48 -13.67 3.40
N PRO A 474 20.96 -12.43 3.21
CA PRO A 474 22.36 -12.11 3.47
C PRO A 474 22.76 -12.42 4.93
N GLU A 475 23.94 -12.98 5.14
CA GLU A 475 24.47 -13.29 6.50
C GLU A 475 25.07 -12.06 7.21
N GLY A 476 25.23 -10.95 6.47
CA GLY A 476 25.80 -9.71 7.00
C GLY A 476 24.79 -8.85 7.80
N PRO A 477 25.02 -7.53 7.91
CA PRO A 477 24.18 -6.64 8.74
C PRO A 477 22.73 -6.49 8.24
N ASN A 478 22.43 -7.00 7.04
CA ASN A 478 21.11 -6.99 6.43
C ASN A 478 20.33 -8.30 6.65
N ILE A 479 20.83 -9.23 7.48
CA ILE A 479 20.13 -10.47 7.82
C ILE A 479 18.69 -10.20 8.28
N GLY A 480 17.73 -10.92 7.69
CA GLY A 480 16.30 -10.80 7.94
C GLY A 480 15.62 -9.57 7.33
N LEU A 481 16.39 -8.55 6.91
CA LEU A 481 15.86 -7.33 6.28
C LEU A 481 15.78 -7.44 4.76
N ILE A 482 16.48 -8.40 4.18
CA ILE A 482 16.45 -8.72 2.77
C ILE A 482 16.18 -10.22 2.64
N GLY A 483 15.11 -10.57 1.93
CA GLY A 483 14.75 -11.95 1.62
C GLY A 483 14.44 -12.14 0.14
N SER A 484 14.04 -13.35 -0.23
CA SER A 484 13.59 -13.69 -1.58
C SER A 484 12.16 -14.19 -1.57
N LEU A 485 11.39 -13.84 -2.59
CA LEU A 485 10.05 -14.38 -2.81
C LEU A 485 10.12 -15.90 -3.05
N SER A 486 9.30 -16.66 -2.34
CA SER A 486 9.18 -18.11 -2.54
C SER A 486 8.79 -18.46 -3.97
N THR A 487 9.08 -19.69 -4.41
CA THR A 487 8.88 -20.14 -5.80
C THR A 487 7.47 -19.89 -6.33
N TYR A 488 6.46 -20.31 -5.56
CA TYR A 488 5.04 -20.16 -5.92
C TYR A 488 4.39 -18.89 -5.36
N GLY A 489 5.14 -18.11 -4.56
CA GLY A 489 4.66 -16.86 -4.02
C GLY A 489 4.36 -15.87 -5.13
N ARG A 490 3.18 -15.25 -5.06
CA ARG A 490 2.77 -14.15 -5.95
C ARG A 490 2.19 -13.01 -5.11
N ILE A 491 2.02 -11.84 -5.71
CA ILE A 491 1.32 -10.73 -5.06
C ILE A 491 -0.08 -10.57 -5.64
N ASN A 492 -1.02 -10.16 -4.80
CA ASN A 492 -2.33 -9.72 -5.26
C ASN A 492 -2.38 -8.21 -5.52
N ALA A 493 -3.53 -7.72 -5.96
CA ALA A 493 -3.73 -6.30 -6.29
C ALA A 493 -3.52 -5.35 -5.09
N PHE A 494 -3.70 -5.84 -3.86
CA PHE A 494 -3.47 -5.08 -2.63
C PHE A 494 -2.01 -5.12 -2.15
N GLY A 495 -1.16 -5.90 -2.81
CA GLY A 495 0.25 -6.08 -2.46
C GLY A 495 0.51 -7.11 -1.36
N PHE A 496 -0.47 -7.92 -0.97
CA PHE A 496 -0.23 -9.06 -0.07
C PHE A 496 0.34 -10.24 -0.84
N VAL A 497 1.22 -10.99 -0.19
CA VAL A 497 1.81 -12.20 -0.79
C VAL A 497 0.85 -13.37 -0.59
N GLU A 498 0.44 -13.97 -1.69
CA GLU A 498 -0.38 -15.18 -1.75
C GLU A 498 0.47 -16.40 -2.04
N THR A 499 0.03 -17.55 -1.55
CA THR A 499 0.63 -18.84 -1.86
C THR A 499 -0.46 -19.85 -2.24
N PRO A 500 -0.24 -20.73 -3.24
CA PRO A 500 -1.26 -21.67 -3.71
C PRO A 500 -1.37 -22.89 -2.80
N TYR A 501 -2.60 -23.30 -2.53
CA TYR A 501 -2.94 -24.53 -1.81
C TYR A 501 -3.95 -25.36 -2.59
N ARG A 502 -3.97 -26.68 -2.34
CA ARG A 502 -4.99 -27.57 -2.88
C ARG A 502 -6.15 -27.70 -1.92
N LYS A 503 -7.36 -27.48 -2.42
CA LYS A 503 -8.57 -27.59 -1.60
C LYS A 503 -8.83 -29.06 -1.23
N VAL A 504 -9.08 -29.30 0.05
CA VAL A 504 -9.53 -30.60 0.56
C VAL A 504 -11.00 -30.51 0.88
N THR A 505 -11.81 -31.42 0.33
CA THR A 505 -13.25 -31.49 0.63
C THR A 505 -13.60 -32.86 1.18
N LYS A 506 -14.18 -32.90 2.39
CA LYS A 506 -14.58 -34.14 3.07
C LYS A 506 -13.47 -35.21 3.11
N GLY A 507 -12.24 -34.79 3.41
CA GLY A 507 -11.06 -35.66 3.50
C GLY A 507 -10.46 -36.10 2.16
N ARG A 508 -10.96 -35.60 1.02
CA ARG A 508 -10.42 -35.86 -0.31
C ARG A 508 -9.69 -34.64 -0.86
N VAL A 509 -8.44 -34.81 -1.24
CA VAL A 509 -7.63 -33.78 -1.91
C VAL A 509 -8.12 -33.59 -3.34
N THR A 510 -8.39 -32.35 -3.72
CA THR A 510 -8.85 -31.99 -5.07
C THR A 510 -7.73 -31.35 -5.89
N ASP A 511 -7.92 -31.24 -7.20
CA ASP A 511 -7.00 -30.50 -8.08
C ASP A 511 -7.34 -29.01 -8.20
N GLN A 512 -8.34 -28.54 -7.44
CA GLN A 512 -8.63 -27.11 -7.32
C GLN A 512 -7.52 -26.43 -6.51
N ILE A 513 -6.94 -25.39 -7.10
CA ILE A 513 -5.88 -24.58 -6.50
C ILE A 513 -6.47 -23.24 -6.09
N ASP A 514 -6.45 -22.98 -4.79
CA ASP A 514 -6.88 -21.72 -4.21
C ASP A 514 -5.62 -20.99 -3.71
N TYR A 515 -5.48 -19.72 -4.04
CA TYR A 515 -4.38 -18.88 -3.54
C TYR A 515 -4.87 -18.15 -2.30
N LEU A 516 -4.12 -18.27 -1.21
CA LEU A 516 -4.51 -17.70 0.08
C LEU A 516 -3.51 -16.65 0.54
N THR A 517 -4.01 -15.52 1.03
CA THR A 517 -3.21 -14.55 1.79
C THR A 517 -2.86 -15.11 3.17
N ALA A 518 -1.95 -14.46 3.89
CA ALA A 518 -1.52 -14.94 5.21
C ALA A 518 -2.66 -14.99 6.23
N ASP A 519 -3.52 -13.97 6.25
CA ASP A 519 -4.68 -13.89 7.14
C ASP A 519 -5.81 -14.85 6.76
N GLU A 520 -5.93 -15.25 5.49
CA GLU A 520 -6.86 -16.30 5.06
C GLU A 520 -6.35 -17.70 5.42
N GLU A 521 -5.03 -17.91 5.38
CA GLU A 521 -4.41 -19.17 5.78
C GLU A 521 -4.67 -19.49 7.26
N ASP A 522 -4.62 -18.48 8.14
CA ASP A 522 -4.85 -18.66 9.58
C ASP A 522 -6.26 -19.18 9.93
N LEU A 523 -7.23 -18.99 9.02
CA LEU A 523 -8.60 -19.51 9.17
C LEU A 523 -8.73 -21.01 8.85
N HIS A 524 -7.64 -21.63 8.40
CA HIS A 524 -7.62 -22.98 7.88
C HIS A 524 -6.50 -23.81 8.52
N VAL A 525 -6.68 -25.13 8.50
CA VAL A 525 -5.64 -26.08 8.90
C VAL A 525 -5.03 -26.68 7.63
N ILE A 526 -3.73 -26.46 7.45
CA ILE A 526 -3.01 -26.87 6.24
C ILE A 526 -2.26 -28.18 6.49
N ALA A 527 -2.55 -29.20 5.68
CA ALA A 527 -1.79 -30.46 5.67
C ALA A 527 -0.48 -30.29 4.89
N GLN A 528 0.56 -31.02 5.29
CA GLN A 528 1.86 -31.00 4.59
C GLN A 528 1.77 -31.68 3.21
N ALA A 529 2.60 -31.23 2.27
CA ALA A 529 2.64 -31.76 0.90
C ALA A 529 3.05 -33.25 0.82
N ASN A 530 3.73 -33.78 1.83
CA ASN A 530 4.18 -35.17 1.92
C ASN A 530 3.19 -36.09 2.67
N ALA A 531 2.00 -35.60 3.02
CA ALA A 531 0.98 -36.41 3.67
C ALA A 531 0.62 -37.63 2.78
N PRO A 532 0.59 -38.85 3.35
CA PRO A 532 0.30 -40.05 2.57
C PRO A 532 -1.15 -40.02 2.09
N LEU A 533 -1.32 -40.25 0.79
CA LEU A 533 -2.63 -40.32 0.14
C LEU A 533 -2.87 -41.72 -0.42
N THR A 534 -4.11 -42.17 -0.31
CA THR A 534 -4.65 -43.31 -1.07
C THR A 534 -4.80 -42.96 -2.56
N ASP A 535 -4.95 -43.96 -3.42
CA ASP A 535 -5.12 -43.76 -4.87
C ASP A 535 -6.35 -42.90 -5.24
N ASP A 536 -7.37 -42.89 -4.37
CA ASP A 536 -8.59 -42.06 -4.53
C ASP A 536 -8.42 -40.59 -4.09
N GLY A 537 -7.22 -40.23 -3.61
CA GLY A 537 -6.86 -38.90 -3.13
C GLY A 537 -7.32 -38.59 -1.71
N ARG A 538 -7.62 -39.60 -0.88
CA ARG A 538 -7.91 -39.40 0.55
C ARG A 538 -6.66 -39.58 1.40
N PHE A 539 -6.59 -38.89 2.53
CA PHE A 539 -5.54 -39.13 3.53
C PHE A 539 -5.58 -40.59 4.02
N ALA A 540 -4.40 -41.22 4.05
CA ALA A 540 -4.21 -42.64 4.38
C ALA A 540 -4.18 -42.91 5.89
#